data_AF-A0A2E5JF18-F1
#
_entry.id   AF-A0A2E5JF18-F1
#
_cell.length_a   1.000
_cell.length_b   1.000
_cell.length_c   1.000
_cell.angle_alpha   90.00
_cell.angle_beta   90.00
_cell.angle_gamma   90.00
#
_symmetry.space_group_name_H-M   'P 1'
#
loop_
_entity.id
_entity.type
_entity.pdbx_description
1 polymer ?
#
loop_
_entity_poly.entity_id
_entity_poly.type
_entity_poly.pdbx_seq_one_letter_code
_entity_poly.pdbx_strand_id
1 'polypeptide(L)'
;IDFGYRARELSFVMGKGAQEKTEISINFKKFCTGKGYILDLNSSNNSRIYGDDWFKFVSNCKGMLGVEAGVSIFDINGDIIKECKSYLEKNINCTFDKIYNDLLHKYEYSDKNIYYRTISPRIFEAAAFKVCMILYEGQYNQIIQPYVHYIPLRKDFSNIDEVFNIFNDKKQRQKIVENAYDHIIGSNLFTYAKFIKGFDSIIDEFKFCGLPDQDFQKLNRNIAKKKNLYVLKFYLKKILRKFYFIRLFKYLHHNLLFFNK
;
A
#
# COMPACT_ATOMS: atom_id res chain seq x y z
N ILE A 1 -10.17 12.41 18.55
CA ILE A 1 -9.39 13.12 17.49
C ILE A 1 -10.31 13.26 16.28
N ASP A 2 -10.44 14.44 15.68
CA ASP A 2 -11.27 14.61 14.48
C ASP A 2 -10.59 14.00 13.26
N PHE A 3 -9.30 14.31 13.04
CA PHE A 3 -8.51 13.74 11.95
C PHE A 3 -7.18 13.16 12.47
N GLY A 4 -6.99 11.86 12.23
CA GLY A 4 -5.78 11.12 12.58
C GLY A 4 -5.01 10.66 11.34
N TYR A 5 -3.67 10.65 11.45
CA TYR A 5 -2.81 10.09 10.43
C TYR A 5 -1.41 9.78 10.97
N ARG A 6 -0.87 8.64 10.53
CA ARG A 6 0.54 8.27 10.74
C ARG A 6 1.15 7.77 9.45
N ALA A 7 2.28 8.37 9.09
CA ALA A 7 3.09 7.92 7.97
C ALA A 7 4.56 8.13 8.26
N ARG A 8 5.37 8.02 7.20
CA ARG A 8 6.80 8.17 7.25
C ARG A 8 7.26 8.94 6.03
N GLU A 9 8.17 9.87 6.23
CA GLU A 9 8.93 10.48 5.16
C GLU A 9 9.80 9.46 4.43
N LEU A 10 9.62 9.40 3.12
CA LEU A 10 10.31 8.47 2.23
C LEU A 10 11.27 9.21 1.33
N SER A 11 12.37 8.55 0.99
CA SER A 11 13.38 9.11 0.09
C SER A 11 12.77 9.48 -1.27
N PHE A 12 13.25 10.58 -1.85
CA PHE A 12 12.82 11.09 -3.16
C PHE A 12 12.92 10.03 -4.26
N VAL A 13 13.88 9.11 -4.18
CA VAL A 13 14.06 8.02 -5.14
C VAL A 13 12.82 7.16 -5.35
N MET A 14 11.91 7.13 -4.38
CA MET A 14 10.67 6.35 -4.43
C MET A 14 9.52 7.02 -5.21
N GLY A 15 9.77 8.20 -5.80
CA GLY A 15 8.84 8.90 -6.68
C GLY A 15 7.69 9.61 -5.96
N LYS A 16 6.79 10.22 -6.75
CA LYS A 16 5.66 11.02 -6.25
C LYS A 16 4.78 10.27 -5.26
N GLY A 17 4.45 9.01 -5.54
CA GLY A 17 3.59 8.21 -4.67
C GLY A 17 4.16 8.03 -3.26
N ALA A 18 5.48 8.11 -3.10
CA ALA A 18 6.11 8.08 -1.80
C ALA A 18 5.98 9.42 -1.05
N GLN A 19 6.06 10.54 -1.78
CA GLN A 19 5.96 11.89 -1.22
C GLN A 19 4.55 12.25 -0.77
N GLU A 20 3.53 11.75 -1.48
CA GLU A 20 2.12 11.92 -1.13
C GLU A 20 1.82 11.55 0.34
N LYS A 21 2.54 10.57 0.89
CA LYS A 21 2.39 10.12 2.29
C LYS A 21 2.72 11.21 3.30
N THR A 22 3.63 12.11 2.98
CA THR A 22 3.99 13.26 3.81
C THR A 22 3.14 14.47 3.45
N GLU A 23 2.96 14.72 2.15
CA GLU A 23 2.23 15.87 1.61
C GLU A 23 0.79 15.95 2.09
N ILE A 24 0.06 14.82 2.11
CA ILE A 24 -1.34 14.79 2.56
C ILE A 24 -1.47 15.34 3.97
N SER A 25 -0.57 14.94 4.88
CA SER A 25 -0.58 15.35 6.28
C SER A 25 -0.29 16.84 6.43
N ILE A 26 0.73 17.33 5.72
CA ILE A 26 1.19 18.72 5.82
C ILE A 26 0.14 19.66 5.24
N ASN A 27 -0.38 19.35 4.04
CA ASN A 27 -1.30 20.21 3.34
C ASN A 27 -2.70 20.18 3.98
N PHE A 28 -3.20 19.00 4.38
CA PHE A 28 -4.49 18.92 5.07
C PHE A 28 -4.51 19.73 6.38
N LYS A 29 -3.41 19.71 7.14
CA LYS A 29 -3.27 20.51 8.36
C LYS A 29 -3.45 22.01 8.10
N LYS A 30 -2.95 22.53 6.97
CA LYS A 30 -3.14 23.95 6.58
C LYS A 30 -4.62 24.28 6.45
N PHE A 31 -5.40 23.45 5.77
CA PHE A 31 -6.84 23.66 5.56
C PHE A 31 -7.69 23.53 6.83
N CYS A 32 -7.21 22.81 7.84
CA CYS A 32 -7.87 22.72 9.15
C CYS A 32 -7.61 23.93 10.06
N THR A 33 -6.64 24.79 9.74
CA THR A 33 -6.29 25.97 10.56
C THR A 33 -7.52 26.87 10.75
N GLY A 34 -7.79 27.26 12.00
CA GLY A 34 -8.91 28.14 12.34
C GLY A 34 -10.31 27.48 12.31
N LYS A 35 -10.43 26.18 12.01
CA LYS A 35 -11.71 25.45 11.96
C LYS A 35 -12.08 24.71 13.26
N GLY A 36 -11.23 24.74 14.28
CA GLY A 36 -11.49 24.13 15.58
C GLY A 36 -11.36 22.60 15.65
N TYR A 37 -10.83 21.96 14.60
CA TYR A 37 -10.61 20.51 14.59
C TYR A 37 -9.45 20.08 15.50
N ILE A 38 -9.65 18.96 16.19
CA ILE A 38 -8.60 18.28 16.97
C ILE A 38 -7.84 17.36 16.02
N LEU A 39 -6.58 17.71 15.73
CA LEU A 39 -5.74 17.00 14.76
C LEU A 39 -4.66 16.18 15.45
N ASP A 40 -4.43 14.97 14.95
CA ASP A 40 -3.24 14.20 15.25
C ASP A 40 -2.66 13.60 13.95
N LEU A 41 -1.97 14.45 13.19
CA LEU A 41 -1.42 14.16 11.87
C LEU A 41 0.11 14.24 11.92
N ASN A 42 0.80 13.13 11.65
CA ASN A 42 2.26 13.09 11.69
C ASN A 42 2.87 12.12 10.66
N SER A 43 3.93 12.54 9.99
CA SER A 43 4.69 11.75 9.01
C SER A 43 6.18 11.61 9.36
N SER A 44 6.59 12.08 10.54
CA SER A 44 7.98 11.96 10.99
C SER A 44 8.32 10.53 11.43
N ASN A 45 9.58 10.14 11.27
CA ASN A 45 10.07 8.81 11.67
C ASN A 45 9.82 8.47 13.15
N ASN A 46 9.85 9.48 14.02
CA ASN A 46 9.74 9.30 15.47
C ASN A 46 8.28 9.19 15.96
N SER A 47 7.30 9.43 15.08
CA SER A 47 5.87 9.41 15.42
C SER A 47 5.20 8.04 15.29
N ARG A 48 5.99 6.99 15.05
CA ARG A 48 5.47 5.64 14.84
C ARG A 48 4.80 5.12 16.11
N ILE A 49 3.66 4.49 15.90
CA ILE A 49 2.88 3.83 16.93
C ILE A 49 2.94 2.33 16.65
N TYR A 50 3.23 1.53 17.67
CA TYR A 50 3.43 0.09 17.55
C TYR A 50 2.46 -0.68 18.43
N GLY A 51 2.17 -1.92 18.04
CA GLY A 51 1.32 -2.84 18.82
C GLY A 51 -0.09 -2.28 19.05
N ASP A 52 -0.64 -2.55 20.23
CA ASP A 52 -2.02 -2.21 20.56
C ASP A 52 -2.30 -0.72 20.62
N ASP A 53 -1.27 0.11 20.82
CA ASP A 53 -1.42 1.56 20.81
C ASP A 53 -1.83 2.08 19.43
N TRP A 54 -1.51 1.35 18.36
CA TRP A 54 -2.00 1.67 17.02
C TRP A 54 -3.53 1.55 16.96
N PHE A 55 -4.08 0.45 17.48
CA PHE A 55 -5.52 0.23 17.51
C PHE A 55 -6.23 1.27 18.38
N LYS A 56 -5.67 1.60 19.54
CA LYS A 56 -6.19 2.68 20.40
C LYS A 56 -6.21 4.03 19.67
N PHE A 57 -5.14 4.33 18.93
CA PHE A 57 -5.06 5.55 18.12
C PHE A 57 -6.13 5.56 17.03
N VAL A 58 -6.23 4.49 16.23
CA VAL A 58 -7.22 4.35 15.16
C VAL A 58 -8.64 4.53 15.72
N SER A 59 -9.00 3.80 16.79
CA SER A 59 -10.35 3.84 17.38
C SER A 59 -10.71 5.19 17.98
N ASN A 60 -9.73 6.04 18.30
CA ASN A 60 -9.96 7.38 18.86
C ASN A 60 -10.13 8.47 17.77
N CYS A 61 -10.01 8.10 16.49
CA CYS A 61 -10.17 9.01 15.36
C CYS A 61 -11.60 8.97 14.80
N LYS A 62 -12.17 10.12 14.47
CA LYS A 62 -13.42 10.20 13.70
C LYS A 62 -13.15 10.02 12.20
N GLY A 63 -12.05 10.60 11.73
CA GLY A 63 -11.55 10.51 10.37
C GLY A 63 -10.08 10.10 10.34
N MET A 64 -9.71 9.26 9.39
CA MET A 64 -8.33 8.87 9.13
C MET A 64 -7.92 9.29 7.72
N LEU A 65 -6.80 10.02 7.60
CA LEU A 65 -6.23 10.31 6.29
C LEU A 65 -5.57 9.06 5.70
N GLY A 66 -5.44 9.02 4.39
CA GLY A 66 -4.71 7.95 3.72
C GLY A 66 -4.36 8.23 2.27
N VAL A 67 -3.39 7.48 1.80
CA VAL A 67 -2.97 7.41 0.39
C VAL A 67 -2.73 5.93 0.09
N GLU A 68 -2.66 5.55 -1.18
CA GLU A 68 -2.31 4.17 -1.51
C GLU A 68 -0.90 3.83 -0.97
N ALA A 69 -0.73 2.58 -0.58
CA ALA A 69 0.57 2.04 -0.23
C ALA A 69 1.46 1.89 -1.47
N GLY A 70 2.70 1.50 -1.22
CA GLY A 70 3.70 1.33 -2.28
C GLY A 70 4.40 2.63 -2.67
N VAL A 71 5.00 2.65 -3.86
CA VAL A 71 5.90 3.67 -4.39
C VAL A 71 5.67 3.79 -5.90
N SER A 72 5.87 4.97 -6.47
CA SER A 72 5.67 5.16 -7.90
C SER A 72 6.93 4.95 -8.74
N ILE A 73 8.10 4.88 -8.11
CA ILE A 73 9.36 4.45 -8.73
C ILE A 73 9.87 3.21 -8.00
N PHE A 74 10.12 2.14 -8.74
CA PHE A 74 10.61 0.87 -8.19
C PHE A 74 12.02 0.57 -8.71
N ASP A 75 13.04 0.85 -7.88
CA ASP A 75 14.44 0.63 -8.24
C ASP A 75 14.89 -0.81 -7.97
N ILE A 76 14.85 -1.65 -9.02
CA ILE A 76 15.18 -3.08 -8.92
C ILE A 76 16.68 -3.29 -8.69
N ASN A 77 17.52 -2.52 -9.38
CA ASN A 77 18.98 -2.75 -9.44
C ASN A 77 19.76 -1.85 -8.48
N GLY A 78 19.11 -0.83 -7.91
CA GLY A 78 19.77 0.16 -7.04
C GLY A 78 20.46 1.29 -7.81
N ASP A 79 20.25 1.40 -9.12
CA ASP A 79 20.94 2.38 -9.96
C ASP A 79 20.32 3.77 -9.80
N ILE A 80 19.00 3.84 -9.65
CA ILE A 80 18.29 5.10 -9.41
C ILE A 80 18.70 5.68 -8.05
N ILE A 81 18.85 4.83 -7.02
CA ILE A 81 19.34 5.23 -5.70
C ILE A 81 20.75 5.83 -5.80
N LYS A 82 21.66 5.23 -6.58
CA LYS A 82 23.02 5.76 -6.77
C LYS A 82 23.00 7.12 -7.47
N GLU A 83 22.24 7.26 -8.55
CA GLU A 83 22.10 8.53 -9.28
C GLU A 83 21.47 9.61 -8.40
N CYS A 84 20.40 9.27 -7.68
CA CYS A 84 19.72 10.16 -6.76
C CYS A 84 20.67 10.65 -5.65
N LYS A 85 21.47 9.74 -5.07
CA LYS A 85 22.46 10.10 -4.05
C LYS A 85 23.51 11.06 -4.60
N SER A 86 24.11 10.75 -5.76
CA SER A 86 25.11 11.63 -6.39
C SER A 86 24.54 13.00 -6.75
N TYR A 87 23.27 13.05 -7.16
CA TYR A 87 22.59 14.31 -7.45
C TYR A 87 22.39 15.15 -6.18
N LEU A 88 21.93 14.54 -5.08
CA LEU A 88 21.72 15.23 -3.79
C LEU A 88 23.03 15.70 -3.14
N GLU A 89 24.12 14.95 -3.30
CA GLU A 89 25.46 15.37 -2.84
C GLU A 89 25.96 16.63 -3.56
N LYS A 90 25.59 16.81 -4.83
CA LYS A 90 25.96 17.99 -5.65
C LYS A 90 25.02 19.17 -5.48
N ASN A 91 23.80 18.94 -4.99
CA ASN A 91 22.75 19.96 -4.87
C ASN A 91 22.24 20.03 -3.42
N ILE A 92 22.98 20.76 -2.58
CA ILE A 92 22.57 20.98 -1.19
C ILE A 92 21.20 21.68 -1.14
N ASN A 93 20.32 21.26 -0.24
CA ASN A 93 18.93 21.76 -0.12
C ASN A 93 18.05 21.56 -1.36
N CYS A 94 18.34 20.57 -2.19
CA CYS A 94 17.47 20.22 -3.33
C CYS A 94 16.05 19.88 -2.87
N THR A 95 15.05 20.45 -3.54
CA THR A 95 13.63 20.11 -3.34
C THR A 95 13.24 18.87 -4.13
N PHE A 96 12.18 18.19 -3.71
CA PHE A 96 11.63 17.06 -4.46
C PHE A 96 11.30 17.44 -5.90
N ASP A 97 10.61 18.57 -6.13
CA ASP A 97 10.25 19.01 -7.47
C ASP A 97 11.46 19.20 -8.39
N LYS A 98 12.57 19.72 -7.84
CA LYS A 98 13.79 19.95 -8.61
C LYS A 98 14.44 18.64 -9.05
N ILE A 99 14.71 17.72 -8.13
CA ILE A 99 15.28 16.41 -8.48
C ILE A 99 14.30 15.58 -9.31
N TYR A 100 13.00 15.76 -9.08
CA TYR A 100 11.98 15.06 -9.85
C TYR A 100 12.06 15.43 -11.32
N ASN A 101 12.03 16.72 -11.64
CA ASN A 101 12.09 17.21 -13.01
C ASN A 101 13.44 16.92 -13.67
N ASP A 102 14.54 17.05 -12.94
CA ASP A 102 15.88 16.86 -13.49
C ASP A 102 16.26 15.37 -13.68
N LEU A 103 15.77 14.49 -12.81
CA LEU A 103 16.27 13.11 -12.72
C LEU A 103 15.18 12.05 -12.64
N LEU A 104 14.18 12.19 -11.76
CA LEU A 104 13.30 11.07 -11.42
C LEU A 104 12.13 10.88 -12.41
N HIS A 105 11.68 11.95 -13.06
CA HIS A 105 10.57 11.93 -14.01
C HIS A 105 10.77 10.89 -15.12
N LYS A 106 11.99 10.81 -15.67
CA LYS A 106 12.33 9.82 -16.73
C LYS A 106 12.20 8.37 -16.25
N TYR A 107 12.36 8.11 -14.95
CA TYR A 107 12.23 6.78 -14.36
C TYR A 107 10.77 6.46 -14.04
N GLU A 108 10.01 7.40 -13.50
CA GLU A 108 8.61 7.18 -13.11
C GLU A 108 7.73 6.80 -14.31
N TYR A 109 7.97 7.42 -15.48
CA TYR A 109 7.23 7.16 -16.72
C TYR A 109 7.94 6.22 -17.69
N SER A 110 8.99 5.52 -17.25
CA SER A 110 9.65 4.52 -18.09
C SER A 110 8.82 3.25 -18.20
N ASP A 111 8.77 2.63 -19.38
CA ASP A 111 8.17 1.29 -19.58
C ASP A 111 8.82 0.20 -18.71
N LYS A 112 10.03 0.44 -18.20
CA LYS A 112 10.76 -0.46 -17.32
C LYS A 112 10.36 -0.32 -15.85
N ASN A 113 9.61 0.73 -15.50
CA ASN A 113 9.21 0.98 -14.14
C ASN A 113 8.08 0.05 -13.72
N ILE A 114 8.20 -0.52 -12.51
CA ILE A 114 7.10 -1.26 -11.90
C ILE A 114 6.30 -0.26 -11.06
N TYR A 115 5.22 0.26 -11.63
CA TYR A 115 4.33 1.14 -10.90
C TYR A 115 3.59 0.37 -9.79
N TYR A 116 4.01 0.58 -8.53
CA TYR A 116 3.50 -0.18 -7.39
C TYR A 116 2.65 0.69 -6.47
N ARG A 117 1.35 0.74 -6.76
CA ARG A 117 0.34 1.41 -5.93
C ARG A 117 -0.76 0.42 -5.57
N THR A 118 -1.08 0.35 -4.28
CA THR A 118 -1.93 -0.72 -3.77
C THR A 118 -2.69 -0.28 -2.51
N ILE A 119 -3.75 -1.00 -2.17
CA ILE A 119 -4.46 -0.89 -0.90
C ILE A 119 -3.52 -1.19 0.26
N SER A 120 -3.68 -0.47 1.37
CA SER A 120 -2.85 -0.66 2.56
C SER A 120 -3.64 -1.34 3.69
N PRO A 121 -2.97 -2.02 4.63
CA PRO A 121 -3.62 -2.55 5.84
C PRO A 121 -4.44 -1.50 6.60
N ARG A 122 -4.05 -0.22 6.54
CA ARG A 122 -4.77 0.89 7.19
C ARG A 122 -6.22 1.01 6.74
N ILE A 123 -6.51 0.64 5.49
CA ILE A 123 -7.89 0.66 4.97
C ILE A 123 -8.75 -0.39 5.68
N PHE A 124 -8.20 -1.60 5.86
CA PHE A 124 -8.86 -2.68 6.60
C PHE A 124 -9.03 -2.33 8.07
N GLU A 125 -8.01 -1.74 8.69
CA GLU A 125 -8.05 -1.32 10.09
C GLU A 125 -9.09 -0.21 10.31
N ALA A 126 -9.07 0.84 9.49
CA ALA A 126 -10.05 1.92 9.59
C ALA A 126 -11.48 1.42 9.36
N ALA A 127 -11.70 0.53 8.40
CA ALA A 127 -12.99 -0.11 8.19
C ALA A 127 -13.42 -0.92 9.42
N ALA A 128 -12.55 -1.76 9.99
CA ALA A 128 -12.84 -2.57 11.16
C ALA A 128 -13.22 -1.75 12.39
N PHE A 129 -12.56 -0.62 12.61
CA PHE A 129 -12.88 0.32 13.70
C PHE A 129 -13.99 1.32 13.37
N LYS A 130 -14.61 1.20 12.19
CA LYS A 130 -15.67 2.12 11.73
C LYS A 130 -15.23 3.59 11.78
N VAL A 131 -14.00 3.85 11.33
CA VAL A 131 -13.42 5.19 11.21
C VAL A 131 -13.60 5.70 9.80
N CYS A 132 -14.05 6.95 9.63
CA CYS A 132 -14.26 7.53 8.31
C CYS A 132 -12.92 7.70 7.59
N MET A 133 -12.78 7.13 6.40
CA MET A 133 -11.57 7.25 5.60
C MET A 133 -11.66 8.48 4.70
N ILE A 134 -10.63 9.32 4.72
CA ILE A 134 -10.44 10.46 3.82
C ILE A 134 -9.15 10.21 3.07
N LEU A 135 -9.27 9.79 1.82
CA LEU A 135 -8.13 9.26 1.08
C LEU A 135 -7.84 10.10 -0.14
N TYR A 136 -6.56 10.27 -0.48
CA TYR A 136 -6.25 10.73 -1.83
C TYR A 136 -6.91 9.83 -2.87
N GLU A 137 -7.37 10.43 -3.96
CA GLU A 137 -7.85 9.67 -5.12
C GLU A 137 -6.79 8.67 -5.61
N GLY A 138 -7.24 7.48 -5.96
CA GLY A 138 -6.40 6.34 -6.28
C GLY A 138 -7.23 5.13 -6.70
N GLN A 139 -6.55 4.07 -7.10
CA GLN A 139 -7.18 2.85 -7.59
C GLN A 139 -7.51 1.90 -6.44
N TYR A 140 -6.66 1.81 -5.42
CA TYR A 140 -6.85 0.93 -4.26
C TYR A 140 -7.19 -0.52 -4.64
N ASN A 141 -6.54 -1.04 -5.69
CA ASN A 141 -6.82 -2.34 -6.32
C ASN A 141 -8.29 -2.56 -6.71
N GLN A 142 -9.06 -1.48 -6.87
CA GLN A 142 -10.51 -1.51 -7.13
C GLN A 142 -11.32 -2.18 -6.00
N ILE A 143 -10.74 -2.31 -4.80
CA ILE A 143 -11.39 -2.92 -3.64
C ILE A 143 -12.36 -1.95 -2.99
N ILE A 144 -12.04 -0.65 -2.96
CA ILE A 144 -12.89 0.40 -2.38
C ILE A 144 -13.30 1.41 -3.45
N GLN A 145 -14.39 2.14 -3.19
CA GLN A 145 -15.01 3.04 -4.17
C GLN A 145 -15.19 4.43 -3.54
N PRO A 146 -14.84 5.51 -4.28
CA PRO A 146 -15.02 6.88 -3.80
C PRO A 146 -16.49 7.16 -3.53
N TYR A 147 -16.77 7.95 -2.48
CA TYR A 147 -18.11 8.34 -2.01
C TYR A 147 -19.01 7.19 -1.50
N VAL A 148 -18.61 5.93 -1.70
CA VAL A 148 -19.29 4.75 -1.17
C VAL A 148 -18.59 4.26 0.09
N HIS A 149 -17.27 4.02 0.00
CA HIS A 149 -16.46 3.41 1.06
C HIS A 149 -15.52 4.41 1.74
N TYR A 150 -15.26 5.56 1.12
CA TYR A 150 -14.41 6.62 1.67
C TYR A 150 -14.74 7.99 1.05
N ILE A 151 -14.29 9.07 1.69
CA ILE A 151 -14.38 10.42 1.15
C ILE A 151 -13.12 10.68 0.30
N PRO A 152 -13.23 10.85 -1.03
CA PRO A 152 -12.08 11.12 -1.88
C PRO A 152 -11.61 12.57 -1.72
N LEU A 153 -10.31 12.72 -1.52
CA LEU A 153 -9.60 13.99 -1.50
C LEU A 153 -8.77 14.08 -2.78
N ARG A 154 -8.96 15.12 -3.58
CA ARG A 154 -8.13 15.38 -4.75
C ARG A 154 -6.72 15.74 -4.31
N LYS A 155 -5.72 15.35 -5.08
CA LYS A 155 -4.30 15.57 -4.71
C LYS A 155 -3.92 17.05 -4.64
N ASP A 156 -4.65 17.90 -5.37
CA ASP A 156 -4.51 19.35 -5.36
C ASP A 156 -5.39 20.05 -4.30
N PHE A 157 -6.14 19.29 -3.49
CA PHE A 157 -7.08 19.79 -2.49
C PHE A 157 -8.22 20.65 -3.04
N SER A 158 -8.48 20.64 -4.36
CA SER A 158 -9.52 21.47 -4.97
C SER A 158 -10.95 21.16 -4.48
N ASN A 159 -11.18 20.00 -3.86
CA ASN A 159 -12.46 19.60 -3.28
C ASN A 159 -12.49 19.61 -1.75
N ILE A 160 -11.58 20.31 -1.08
CA ILE A 160 -11.46 20.26 0.39
C ILE A 160 -12.73 20.70 1.15
N ASP A 161 -13.48 21.67 0.62
CA ASP A 161 -14.73 22.12 1.25
C ASP A 161 -15.82 21.04 1.17
N GLU A 162 -15.90 20.33 0.04
CA GLU A 162 -16.78 19.17 -0.12
C GLU A 162 -16.42 18.07 0.89
N VAL A 163 -15.13 17.78 1.04
CA VAL A 163 -14.62 16.80 2.01
C VAL A 163 -15.05 17.16 3.43
N PHE A 164 -14.93 18.44 3.83
CA PHE A 164 -15.40 18.89 5.14
C PHE A 164 -16.91 18.84 5.29
N ASN A 165 -17.68 19.17 4.25
CA ASN A 165 -19.15 19.12 4.29
C ASN A 165 -19.63 17.67 4.51
N ILE A 166 -19.11 16.71 3.74
CA ILE A 166 -19.44 15.29 3.90
C ILE A 166 -18.97 14.78 5.27
N PHE A 167 -17.75 15.14 5.67
CA PHE A 167 -17.20 14.71 6.95
C PHE A 167 -18.02 15.24 8.13
N ASN A 168 -18.50 16.48 8.10
CA ASN A 168 -19.26 17.07 9.20
C ASN A 168 -20.71 16.59 9.27
N ASP A 169 -21.31 16.21 8.13
CA ASP A 169 -22.61 15.56 8.11
C ASP A 169 -22.53 14.17 8.76
N LYS A 170 -23.06 14.06 9.99
CA LYS A 170 -23.05 12.81 10.76
C LYS A 170 -23.74 11.66 10.02
N LYS A 171 -24.83 11.92 9.30
CA LYS A 171 -25.58 10.86 8.59
C LYS A 171 -24.79 10.36 7.40
N GLN A 172 -24.23 11.27 6.59
CA GLN A 172 -23.40 10.89 5.45
C GLN A 172 -22.13 10.17 5.88
N ARG A 173 -21.43 10.71 6.89
CA ARG A 173 -20.23 10.09 7.45
C ARG A 173 -20.52 8.67 7.95
N GLN A 174 -21.62 8.47 8.68
CA GLN A 174 -22.01 7.16 9.19
C GLN A 174 -22.30 6.18 8.04
N LYS A 175 -23.03 6.61 7.00
CA LYS A 175 -23.31 5.78 5.82
C LYS A 175 -22.03 5.29 5.14
N ILE A 176 -21.06 6.19 4.90
CA ILE A 176 -19.78 5.83 4.26
C ILE A 176 -19.01 4.80 5.11
N VAL A 177 -18.98 5.02 6.43
CA VAL A 177 -18.32 4.13 7.38
C VAL A 177 -18.96 2.74 7.42
N GLU A 178 -20.29 2.68 7.46
CA GLU A 178 -21.03 1.42 7.49
C GLU A 178 -20.83 0.63 6.19
N ASN A 179 -20.92 1.29 5.03
CA ASN A 179 -20.61 0.67 3.74
C ASN A 179 -19.20 0.08 3.71
N ALA A 180 -18.20 0.82 4.19
CA ALA A 180 -16.81 0.36 4.22
C ALA A 180 -16.65 -0.86 5.13
N TYR A 181 -17.26 -0.84 6.32
CA TYR A 181 -17.26 -1.97 7.25
C TYR A 181 -17.94 -3.19 6.64
N ASP A 182 -19.15 -3.04 6.10
CA ASP A 182 -19.92 -4.16 5.54
C ASP A 182 -19.20 -4.79 4.35
N HIS A 183 -18.60 -3.97 3.47
CA HIS A 183 -17.88 -4.45 2.30
C HIS A 183 -16.52 -5.09 2.64
N ILE A 184 -15.72 -4.48 3.52
CA ILE A 184 -14.35 -4.95 3.77
C ILE A 184 -14.30 -6.03 4.84
N ILE A 185 -15.14 -5.89 5.87
CA ILE A 185 -15.12 -6.74 7.07
C ILE A 185 -16.34 -7.66 7.09
N GLY A 186 -17.55 -7.10 7.01
CA GLY A 186 -18.81 -7.85 7.10
C GLY A 186 -18.97 -8.90 5.99
N SER A 187 -18.45 -8.63 4.80
CA SER A 187 -18.52 -9.52 3.64
C SER A 187 -17.69 -10.80 3.79
N ASN A 188 -16.71 -10.82 4.71
CA ASN A 188 -15.69 -11.86 4.85
C ASN A 188 -14.90 -12.15 3.56
N LEU A 189 -14.95 -11.29 2.55
CA LEU A 189 -14.27 -11.48 1.26
C LEU A 189 -12.75 -11.42 1.38
N PHE A 190 -12.24 -10.59 2.29
CA PHE A 190 -10.82 -10.28 2.42
C PHE A 190 -10.15 -10.96 3.62
N THR A 191 -10.65 -12.13 4.01
CA THR A 191 -10.08 -12.91 5.12
C THR A 191 -8.85 -13.70 4.67
N TYR A 192 -7.94 -13.99 5.61
CA TYR A 192 -6.81 -14.90 5.35
C TYR A 192 -7.28 -16.28 4.84
N ALA A 193 -8.40 -16.79 5.35
CA ALA A 193 -8.97 -18.05 4.89
C ALA A 193 -9.36 -18.00 3.40
N LYS A 194 -10.03 -16.92 2.96
CA LYS A 194 -10.34 -16.70 1.53
C LYS A 194 -9.08 -16.55 0.69
N PHE A 195 -8.10 -15.79 1.17
CA PHE A 195 -6.82 -15.62 0.50
C PHE A 195 -6.10 -16.97 0.29
N ILE A 196 -5.95 -17.77 1.36
CA ILE A 196 -5.30 -19.08 1.30
C ILE A 196 -6.06 -20.00 0.33
N LYS A 197 -7.39 -20.06 0.41
CA LYS A 197 -8.20 -20.86 -0.51
C LYS A 197 -7.99 -20.45 -1.98
N GLY A 198 -7.92 -19.14 -2.26
CA GLY A 198 -7.64 -18.64 -3.61
C GLY A 198 -6.23 -18.98 -4.08
N PHE A 199 -5.24 -18.83 -3.20
CA PHE A 199 -3.86 -19.23 -3.47
C PHE A 199 -3.74 -20.72 -3.78
N ASP A 200 -4.34 -21.58 -2.96
CA ASP A 200 -4.34 -23.03 -3.15
C ASP A 200 -5.00 -23.40 -4.50
N SER A 201 -6.12 -22.78 -4.84
CA SER A 201 -6.80 -22.99 -6.13
C SER A 201 -5.90 -22.64 -7.32
N ILE A 202 -5.15 -21.55 -7.22
CA ILE A 202 -4.18 -21.15 -8.25
C ILE A 202 -3.06 -22.20 -8.36
N ILE A 203 -2.51 -22.67 -7.23
CA ILE A 203 -1.46 -23.70 -7.23
C ILE A 203 -1.95 -25.00 -7.87
N ASP A 204 -3.19 -25.41 -7.58
CA ASP A 204 -3.81 -26.60 -8.15
C ASP A 204 -4.02 -26.46 -9.67
N GLU A 205 -4.48 -25.29 -10.13
CA GLU A 205 -4.63 -24.98 -11.56
C GLU A 205 -3.28 -25.03 -12.30
N PHE A 206 -2.22 -24.54 -11.67
CA PHE A 206 -0.88 -24.59 -12.23
C PHE A 206 -0.31 -26.01 -12.35
N LYS A 207 -1.02 -27.06 -11.87
CA LYS A 207 -0.60 -28.47 -11.81
C LYS A 207 0.91 -28.53 -11.70
N PHE A 208 1.45 -28.28 -10.52
CA PHE A 208 2.89 -28.31 -10.30
C PHE A 208 3.44 -29.70 -10.71
N CYS A 209 3.76 -29.87 -11.99
CA CYS A 209 4.21 -31.11 -12.57
C CYS A 209 5.59 -31.38 -11.97
N GLY A 210 5.64 -32.25 -10.96
CA GLY A 210 6.91 -32.82 -10.54
C GLY A 210 7.06 -33.26 -9.08
N LEU A 211 6.03 -33.27 -8.24
CA LEU A 211 6.09 -34.05 -7.01
C LEU A 211 4.78 -34.84 -6.84
N PRO A 212 4.83 -36.18 -6.75
CA PRO A 212 3.67 -36.97 -6.35
C PRO A 212 3.08 -36.41 -5.05
N ASP A 213 1.75 -36.40 -4.89
CA ASP A 213 1.06 -35.84 -3.71
C ASP A 213 1.62 -36.36 -2.38
N GLN A 214 2.12 -37.59 -2.37
CA GLN A 214 2.76 -38.21 -1.22
C GLN A 214 4.02 -37.44 -0.78
N ASP A 215 4.84 -36.94 -1.71
CA ASP A 215 6.06 -36.19 -1.42
C ASP A 215 5.76 -34.77 -0.95
N PHE A 216 4.70 -34.13 -1.46
CA PHE A 216 4.28 -32.81 -1.01
C PHE A 216 3.71 -32.85 0.41
N GLN A 217 2.89 -33.86 0.73
CA GLN A 217 2.41 -34.08 2.09
C GLN A 217 3.55 -34.44 3.06
N LYS A 218 4.54 -35.24 2.62
CA LYS A 218 5.74 -35.54 3.41
C LYS A 218 6.57 -34.28 3.64
N LEU A 219 6.72 -33.43 2.63
CA LEU A 219 7.45 -32.17 2.70
C LEU A 219 6.77 -31.21 3.68
N ASN A 220 5.46 -30.99 3.58
CA ASN A 220 4.71 -30.14 4.50
C ASN A 220 4.78 -30.67 5.94
N ARG A 221 4.66 -32.00 6.16
CA ARG A 221 4.85 -32.61 7.49
C ARG A 221 6.28 -32.45 8.01
N ASN A 222 7.29 -32.49 7.14
CA ASN A 222 8.70 -32.35 7.53
C ASN A 222 9.08 -30.89 7.80
N ILE A 223 8.53 -29.93 7.04
CA ILE A 223 8.66 -28.49 7.27
C ILE A 223 8.01 -28.12 8.61
N ALA A 224 6.82 -28.66 8.90
CA ALA A 224 6.16 -28.48 10.17
C ALA A 224 6.92 -29.09 11.36
N LYS A 225 7.79 -30.09 11.12
CA LYS A 225 8.47 -30.86 12.18
C LYS A 225 9.93 -30.48 12.44
N LYS A 226 10.68 -29.85 11.52
CA LYS A 226 12.11 -29.57 11.75
C LYS A 226 12.61 -28.22 11.19
N LYS A 227 13.21 -27.42 12.09
CA LYS A 227 14.00 -26.22 11.79
C LYS A 227 15.26 -26.55 10.94
N ASN A 228 15.43 -25.82 9.85
CA ASN A 228 16.69 -25.24 9.34
C ASN A 228 17.72 -25.99 8.46
N LEU A 229 17.66 -27.28 8.12
CA LEU A 229 18.71 -27.86 7.21
C LEU A 229 18.28 -28.26 5.79
N TYR A 230 17.01 -28.59 5.55
CA TYR A 230 16.58 -29.01 4.19
C TYR A 230 16.29 -27.85 3.24
N VAL A 231 15.97 -26.67 3.77
CA VAL A 231 15.79 -25.44 2.98
C VAL A 231 17.09 -25.10 2.23
N LEU A 232 18.25 -25.28 2.86
CA LEU A 232 19.55 -25.00 2.24
C LEU A 232 19.87 -25.96 1.08
N LYS A 233 19.56 -27.26 1.22
CA LYS A 233 19.68 -28.26 0.14
C LYS A 233 18.69 -28.00 -1.01
N PHE A 234 17.49 -27.50 -0.72
CA PHE A 234 16.51 -27.07 -1.71
C PHE A 234 16.97 -25.82 -2.48
N TYR A 235 17.59 -24.85 -1.81
CA TYR A 235 18.19 -23.68 -2.44
C TYR A 235 19.39 -24.05 -3.34
N LEU A 236 20.20 -25.04 -2.96
CA LEU A 236 21.28 -25.57 -3.79
C LEU A 236 20.77 -26.27 -5.07
N LYS A 237 19.66 -27.00 -5.00
CA LYS A 237 18.97 -27.54 -6.19
C LYS A 237 18.30 -26.44 -7.05
N LYS A 238 18.02 -25.27 -6.47
CA LYS A 238 17.39 -24.10 -7.12
C LYS A 238 18.34 -23.37 -8.08
N ILE A 239 19.66 -23.56 -7.97
CA ILE A 239 20.65 -22.99 -8.90
C ILE A 239 20.49 -23.58 -10.32
N LEU A 240 19.98 -24.81 -10.44
CA LEU A 240 19.65 -25.46 -11.72
C LEU A 240 18.27 -25.03 -12.28
N ARG A 241 17.49 -24.20 -11.57
CA ARG A 241 16.13 -23.76 -11.91
C ARG A 241 16.05 -22.41 -12.64
N LYS A 242 17.18 -21.89 -13.15
CA LYS A 242 17.25 -20.59 -13.86
C LYS A 242 16.27 -20.47 -15.04
N PHE A 243 15.92 -21.56 -15.72
CA PHE A 243 15.01 -21.53 -16.86
C PHE A 243 13.51 -21.43 -16.51
N TYR A 244 13.09 -21.91 -15.34
CA TYR A 244 11.67 -21.96 -14.97
C TYR A 244 11.19 -20.65 -14.33
N PHE A 245 12.06 -19.95 -13.60
CA PHE A 245 11.74 -18.65 -13.03
C PHE A 245 11.46 -17.60 -14.11
N ILE A 246 12.19 -17.66 -15.24
CA ILE A 246 11.98 -16.78 -16.40
C ILE A 246 10.59 -16.98 -17.01
N ARG A 247 10.08 -18.21 -17.02
CA ARG A 247 8.76 -18.54 -17.59
C ARG A 247 7.62 -18.09 -16.68
N LEU A 248 7.77 -18.25 -15.37
CA LEU A 248 6.83 -17.73 -14.36
C LEU A 248 6.82 -16.19 -14.35
N PHE A 249 7.99 -15.56 -14.46
CA PHE A 249 8.11 -14.10 -14.51
C PHE A 249 7.51 -13.51 -15.80
N LYS A 250 7.74 -14.17 -16.96
CA LYS A 250 7.09 -13.79 -18.22
C LYS A 250 5.58 -13.96 -18.16
N TYR A 251 5.06 -15.01 -17.52
CA TYR A 251 3.62 -15.24 -17.38
C TYR A 251 2.95 -14.23 -16.44
N LEU A 252 3.57 -13.92 -15.30
CA LEU A 252 3.09 -12.90 -14.38
C LEU A 252 3.13 -11.51 -15.01
N HIS A 253 4.21 -11.18 -15.75
CA HIS A 253 4.29 -9.91 -16.49
C HIS A 253 3.22 -9.82 -17.58
N HIS A 254 2.92 -10.90 -18.30
CA HIS A 254 1.94 -10.88 -19.38
C HIS A 254 0.50 -10.79 -18.86
N ASN A 255 0.17 -11.42 -17.72
CA ASN A 255 -1.18 -11.40 -17.15
C ASN A 255 -1.45 -10.22 -16.20
N LEU A 256 -0.42 -9.60 -15.61
CA LEU A 256 -0.60 -8.32 -14.90
C LEU A 256 -0.93 -7.16 -15.86
N LEU A 257 -0.61 -7.28 -17.16
CA LEU A 257 -1.02 -6.33 -18.19
C LEU A 257 -2.49 -6.49 -18.64
N PHE A 258 -3.16 -7.61 -18.31
CA PHE A 258 -4.54 -7.87 -18.70
C PHE A 258 -5.59 -7.45 -17.65
N PHE A 259 -5.18 -6.98 -16.48
CA PHE A 259 -6.07 -6.35 -15.49
C PHE A 259 -6.22 -4.82 -15.67
N ASN A 260 -5.65 -4.26 -16.75
CA ASN A 260 -5.83 -2.86 -17.17
C ASN A 260 -6.62 -2.76 -18.50
N LYS A 261 -7.77 -3.43 -18.57
CA LYS A 261 -8.85 -3.07 -19.49
C LYS A 261 -10.18 -3.06 -18.75
#